data_AF-A0A1M7DT75-F1
#
_entry.id   AF-A0A1M7DT75-F1
#
_cell.length_a   1.000
_cell.length_b   1.000
_cell.length_c   1.000
_cell.angle_alpha   90.00
_cell.angle_beta   90.00
_cell.angle_gamma   90.00
#
_symmetry.space_group_name_H-M   'P 1'
#
loop_
_entity.id
_entity.type
_entity.pdbx_description
1 polymer ?
#
loop_
_entity_poly.entity_id
_entity_poly.type
_entity_poly.pdbx_seq_one_letter_code
_entity_poly.pdbx_strand_id
1 'polypeptide(L)' 'MKEPIKNKKIWLGFLAIFIMLTPWYFPTGGETMLIYGVPLWAIIIILMSMVLSLYITYVIRYHWDTLDEEDTVEEEK' A
#
# COMPACT_ATOMS: atom_id res chain seq x y z
N MET A 1 -6.05 -18.66 -18.17
CA MET A 1 -5.59 -17.28 -17.91
C MET A 1 -6.63 -16.58 -17.06
N LYS A 2 -6.40 -16.47 -15.75
CA LYS A 2 -7.37 -15.90 -14.81
C LYS A 2 -6.91 -14.48 -14.51
N GLU A 3 -7.51 -13.51 -15.19
CA GLU A 3 -7.05 -12.12 -15.12
C GLU A 3 -7.18 -11.56 -13.69
N PRO A 4 -6.07 -11.11 -13.07
CA PRO A 4 -6.05 -10.57 -11.71
C PRO A 4 -6.87 -9.28 -11.57
N ILE A 5 -7.21 -8.63 -12.69
CA ILE A 5 -8.13 -7.48 -12.79
C ILE A 5 -9.55 -7.84 -12.31
N LYS A 6 -9.92 -9.14 -12.28
CA LYS A 6 -11.27 -9.58 -11.87
C LYS A 6 -11.44 -9.70 -10.34
N ASN A 7 -10.34 -9.67 -9.57
CA ASN A 7 -10.38 -9.76 -8.11
C ASN A 7 -10.68 -8.40 -7.47
N LYS A 8 -11.96 -8.03 -7.43
CA LYS A 8 -12.46 -6.78 -6.82
C LYS A 8 -11.97 -6.52 -5.39
N LYS A 9 -11.59 -7.57 -4.65
CA LYS A 9 -11.03 -7.48 -3.29
C LYS A 9 -9.71 -6.70 -3.23
N ILE A 10 -8.85 -6.87 -4.23
CA ILE A 10 -7.55 -6.18 -4.32
C ILE A 10 -7.77 -4.68 -4.47
N TRP A 11 -8.73 -4.31 -5.32
CA TRP A 11 -9.10 -2.93 -5.59
C TRP A 11 -9.71 -2.26 -4.35
N LEU A 12 -10.45 -3.00 -3.53
CA LEU A 12 -10.98 -2.51 -2.26
C LEU A 12 -9.86 -2.15 -1.27
N GLY A 13 -8.80 -2.96 -1.17
CA GLY A 13 -7.64 -2.64 -0.33
C GLY A 13 -6.86 -1.43 -0.86
N PHE A 14 -6.70 -1.31 -2.18
CA PHE A 14 -6.14 -0.11 -2.80
C PHE A 14 -6.95 1.15 -2.50
N LEU A 15 -8.28 1.07 -2.63
CA LEU A 15 -9.18 2.17 -2.33
C LEU A 15 -9.06 2.59 -0.86
N ALA A 16 -8.99 1.62 0.06
CA ALA A 16 -8.82 1.89 1.48
C ALA A 16 -7.50 2.60 1.78
N ILE A 17 -6.38 2.15 1.18
CA ILE A 17 -5.08 2.80 1.34
C ILE A 17 -5.10 4.22 0.75
N PHE A 18 -5.76 4.42 -0.40
CA PHE A 18 -5.91 5.75 -1.01
C PHE A 18 -6.72 6.73 -0.15
N ILE A 19 -7.82 6.26 0.44
CA ILE A 19 -8.61 7.06 1.38
C ILE A 19 -7.74 7.45 2.59
N MET A 20 -6.90 6.53 3.07
CA MET A 20 -6.05 6.75 4.23
C MET A 20 -4.80 7.61 3.94
N LEU A 21 -4.32 7.62 2.70
CA LEU A 21 -3.32 8.57 2.20
C LEU A 21 -3.85 10.01 2.17
N THR A 22 -5.17 10.16 2.06
CA THR A 22 -5.79 11.49 2.04
C THR A 22 -6.00 11.93 3.50
N PRO A 23 -5.44 13.07 3.94
CA PRO A 23 -5.53 13.51 5.34
C PRO A 23 -6.90 14.15 5.68
N TRP A 24 -8.00 13.57 5.20
CA TRP A 24 -9.38 13.98 5.49
C TRP A 24 -9.76 13.86 6.98
N TYR A 25 -8.98 13.09 7.75
CA TYR A 25 -9.13 12.90 9.18
C TYR A 25 -8.54 14.05 10.00
N PHE A 26 -7.77 14.96 9.38
CA PHE A 26 -7.28 16.17 10.05
C PHE A 26 -8.27 17.33 9.83
N PRO A 27 -8.72 18.00 10.89
CA PRO A 27 -9.59 19.17 10.77
C PRO A 27 -8.84 20.31 10.08
N THR A 28 -9.45 20.88 9.04
CA THR A 28 -8.89 21.97 8.21
C THR A 28 -8.68 23.29 8.96
N GLY A 29 -9.21 23.43 10.19
CA GLY A 29 -9.15 24.66 10.98
C GLY A 29 -8.46 24.54 12.34
N GLY A 30 -7.89 23.38 12.69
CA GLY A 30 -7.12 23.20 13.92
C GLY A 30 -5.63 23.35 13.67
N GLU A 31 -4.87 23.87 14.64
CA GLU A 31 -3.41 23.93 14.57
C GLU A 31 -2.87 22.57 14.10
N THR A 32 -2.18 22.59 12.95
CA THR A 32 -1.59 21.36 12.42
C THR A 32 -0.62 20.85 13.46
N MET A 33 -0.86 19.63 13.95
CA MET A 33 -0.01 19.05 14.99
C MET A 33 1.35 18.75 14.35
N LEU A 34 2.30 19.67 14.58
CA LEU A 34 3.67 19.61 14.08
C LEU A 34 4.51 18.80 15.05
N ILE A 35 5.15 17.75 14.54
CA ILE A 35 6.17 16.99 15.26
C ILE A 35 7.51 17.32 14.62
N TYR A 36 8.45 17.87 15.40
CA TYR A 36 9.77 18.31 14.92
C TYR A 36 9.72 19.27 13.70
N GLY A 37 8.66 20.07 13.56
CA GLY A 37 8.45 20.97 12.42
C GLY A 37 7.84 20.32 11.17
N VAL A 38 7.54 19.02 11.23
CA VAL A 38 6.85 18.28 10.15
C VAL A 38 5.41 18.02 10.57
N PRO A 39 4.42 18.23 9.67
CA PRO A 39 3.05 17.88 9.98
C PRO A 39 2.89 16.38 10.20
N LEU A 40 2.14 15.99 11.23
CA LEU A 40 1.84 14.57 11.51
C LEU A 40 1.27 13.83 10.29
N TRP A 41 0.39 14.48 9.54
CA TRP A 41 -0.20 13.93 8.34
C TRP A 41 0.84 13.59 7.26
N ALA A 42 1.95 14.34 7.17
CA ALA A 42 3.01 14.06 6.21
C ALA A 42 3.76 12.77 6.56
N ILE A 43 4.00 12.53 7.86
CA ILE A 43 4.62 11.27 8.34
C ILE A 43 3.70 10.08 8.04
N ILE A 44 2.39 10.25 8.26
CA ILE A 44 1.40 9.21 7.95
C ILE A 44 1.40 8.89 6.45
N ILE A 45 1.49 9.90 5.57
CA ILE A 45 1.57 9.68 4.12
C ILE A 45 2.83 8.91 3.74
N ILE A 46 3.99 9.24 4.32
CA ILE A 46 5.24 8.52 4.06
C ILE A 46 5.11 7.05 4.47
N LEU A 47 4.55 6.79 5.66
CA LEU A 47 4.32 5.44 6.15
C LEU A 47 3.32 4.68 5.27
N MET A 48 2.21 5.33 4.88
CA MET A 48 1.21 4.76 3.98
C MET A 48 1.77 4.52 2.58
N SER A 49 2.74 5.29 2.11
CA SER A 49 3.45 5.06 0.85
C SER A 49 4.32 3.79 0.91
N MET A 50 5.02 3.54 2.02
CA MET A 50 5.70 2.26 2.23
C MET A 50 4.72 1.09 2.27
N VAL A 51 3.60 1.22 3.00
CA VAL A 51 2.55 0.20 3.05
C VAL A 51 1.97 -0.05 1.66
N LEU A 52 1.74 1.00 0.87
CA LEU A 52 1.28 0.89 -0.52
C LEU A 52 2.27 0.10 -1.37
N SER A 53 3.56 0.40 -1.26
CA SER A 53 4.60 -0.35 -1.98
C SER A 53 4.61 -1.83 -1.61
N LEU A 54 4.57 -2.16 -0.31
CA LEU A 54 4.47 -3.53 0.16
C LEU A 54 3.17 -4.22 -0.29
N TYR A 55 2.06 -3.49 -0.28
CA TYR A 55 0.77 -4.00 -0.72
C TYR A 55 0.77 -4.31 -2.23
N ILE A 56 1.39 -3.46 -3.05
CA ILE A 56 1.60 -3.73 -4.47
C ILE A 56 2.43 -5.01 -4.65
N THR A 57 3.57 -5.12 -3.96
CA THR A 57 4.43 -6.30 -4.02
C THR A 57 3.69 -7.57 -3.60
N TYR A 58 2.90 -7.51 -2.51
CA TYR A 58 2.08 -8.62 -2.03
C TYR A 58 0.99 -9.02 -3.03
N VAL A 59 0.31 -8.03 -3.62
CA VAL A 59 -0.72 -8.25 -4.63
C VAL A 59 -0.13 -8.89 -5.87
N ILE A 60 1.04 -8.43 -6.34
CA ILE A 60 1.73 -9.05 -7.45
C ILE A 60 2.11 -10.48 -7.08
N ARG A 61 2.79 -10.71 -5.96
CA ARG A 61 3.30 -12.05 -5.59
C ARG A 61 2.20 -13.09 -5.32
N TYR A 62 1.11 -12.70 -4.68
CA TYR A 62 0.08 -13.65 -4.20
C TYR A 62 -1.18 -13.69 -5.08
N HIS A 63 -1.48 -12.61 -5.81
CA HIS A 63 -2.70 -12.52 -6.63
C HIS A 63 -2.43 -12.41 -8.13
N TRP A 64 -1.23 -12.02 -8.56
CA TRP A 64 -0.79 -12.31 -9.91
C TRP A 64 -0.38 -13.78 -9.93
N ASP A 65 -0.95 -14.54 -10.87
CA ASP A 65 -0.53 -15.90 -11.18
C ASP A 65 0.88 -15.80 -11.78
N THR A 66 1.89 -15.60 -10.94
CA THR A 66 3.29 -15.79 -11.32
C THR A 66 3.42 -17.29 -11.54
N LEU A 67 3.10 -17.70 -12.77
CA LEU A 67 3.35 -19.01 -13.37
C LEU A 67 4.83 -19.44 -13.33
N ASP A 68 5.69 -18.86 -12.47
CA ASP A 68 7.13 -19.08 -12.38
C ASP A 68 7.68 -18.92 -10.94
N GLU A 69 6.90 -19.21 -9.88
CA GLU A 69 7.47 -19.47 -8.55
C GLU A 69 7.99 -20.93 -8.40
N GLU A 70 8.47 -21.56 -9.48
CA GLU A 70 9.31 -22.75 -9.41
C GLU A 70 10.82 -22.45 -9.39
N ASP A 71 11.28 -21.21 -9.67
CA ASP A 71 12.71 -20.98 -10.01
C ASP A 71 13.57 -20.13 -9.02
N THR A 72 13.17 -19.85 -7.78
CA THR A 72 14.04 -19.03 -6.87
C THR A 72 14.27 -19.56 -5.45
N VAL A 73 13.92 -20.82 -5.15
CA VAL A 73 14.26 -21.43 -3.85
C VAL A 73 15.49 -22.36 -3.93
N GLU A 74 16.10 -22.55 -5.11
CA GLU A 74 17.29 -23.42 -5.27
C GLU A 74 18.67 -22.72 -5.17
N GLU A 75 18.75 -21.39 -5.08
CA GLU A 75 20.03 -20.66 -4.97
C GLU A 75 20.37 -20.16 -3.55
N GLU A 76 20.10 -20.93 -2.50
CA GLU A 76 20.88 -20.82 -1.24
C GLU A 76 21.09 -22.22 -0.65
N LYS A 77 21.96 -23.01 -1.28
CA LYS A 77 22.57 -24.22 -0.70
C LYS A 77 24.06 -23.99 -0.45
#